data_AF-A0A2A4JXI5-F1
#
_entry.id   AF-A0A2A4JXI5-F1
#
_cell.length_a   1.000
_cell.length_b   1.000
_cell.length_c   1.000
_cell.angle_alpha   90.00
_cell.angle_beta   90.00
_cell.angle_gamma   90.00
#
_symmetry.space_group_name_H-M   'P 1'
#
loop_
_entity.id
_entity.type
_entity.pdbx_description
1 polymer ?
#
loop_
_entity_poly.entity_id
_entity_poly.type
_entity_poly.pdbx_seq_one_letter_code
_entity_poly.pdbx_strand_id
1 'polypeptide(L)'
;MLSEKVIKPLDEKKIFHKTAHFKAHDRELKEDDFRNPYAVPEHLRVTSKSLPPRKKKTVPFIMGDIHTVCDIDPAFYKIIEGRPVRSFYDIKSYMRDVRDITLYRADAGYLKNEIIQIEAGHSEEQEEYDKVVDLLDATKINFVTFAEESYKAAKRMQTLADEVALKLSAVTDELEGYSFQFVHLKNEFSDIVAVYEKLTRYKKFLTIMAPNYWRERYEGSCYEASALCSDLFIKLESEEVELVTVYKKSAMCLAQIRPQLYFQKPIELNTLLEDSSRQCLNYLEIVAYFSTALHKVKQHRKLFKEMMIEQYEDVQSIIDYFIQKVKVLEQTRDYYKAAFDKLLANEFYRLVSSYDSAKLFTCLQFAHAKLFNTKEDPRDTPSSLMLNIERLYFKLCEYLEELDQKVVKVATKQIFDEDIRVMKQACEAQRHLKEYKVLCKSLYRSFEPSRRKTRCFT
;
A
#
# COMPACT_ATOMS: atom_id res chain seq x y z
N MET A 1 -8.90 -19.56 11.57
CA MET A 1 -9.86 -19.07 10.57
C MET A 1 -9.72 -17.58 10.47
N LEU A 2 -8.90 -17.16 9.51
CA LEU A 2 -8.64 -15.77 9.15
C LEU A 2 -9.71 -15.36 8.13
N SER A 3 -10.38 -14.23 8.33
CA SER A 3 -11.07 -13.53 7.24
C SER A 3 -10.41 -12.17 7.05
N GLU A 4 -9.67 -12.10 5.94
CA GLU A 4 -8.97 -10.95 5.42
C GLU A 4 -9.99 -9.87 5.03
N LYS A 5 -9.85 -8.67 5.60
CA LYS A 5 -10.39 -7.45 4.99
C LYS A 5 -9.24 -6.71 4.31
N VAL A 6 -9.24 -6.83 2.99
CA VAL A 6 -8.38 -6.12 2.04
C VAL A 6 -8.62 -4.61 2.19
N ILE A 7 -7.62 -3.91 2.74
CA ILE A 7 -7.54 -2.46 2.70
C ILE A 7 -6.80 -2.10 1.40
N LYS A 8 -7.49 -1.38 0.50
CA LYS A 8 -6.88 -0.81 -0.71
C LYS A 8 -5.96 0.36 -0.32
N PRO A 9 -4.79 0.52 -0.97
CA PRO A 9 -3.93 1.67 -0.75
C PRO A 9 -4.55 2.91 -1.42
N LEU A 10 -4.60 4.02 -0.68
CA LEU A 10 -4.92 5.33 -1.25
C LEU A 10 -3.62 5.96 -1.77
N ASP A 11 -3.65 6.29 -3.06
CA ASP A 11 -2.58 6.92 -3.81
C ASP A 11 -2.05 8.20 -3.17
N GLU A 12 -0.75 8.20 -2.87
CA GLU A 12 0.05 9.40 -2.78
C GLU A 12 0.33 9.92 -4.19
N LYS A 13 -0.28 11.05 -4.55
CA LYS A 13 0.33 12.18 -5.30
C LYS A 13 -0.78 13.13 -5.74
N LYS A 14 -0.81 14.31 -5.12
CA LYS A 14 -1.12 15.63 -5.72
C LYS A 14 -1.07 16.70 -4.63
N ILE A 15 0.14 17.13 -4.29
CA ILE A 15 0.35 18.45 -3.71
C ILE A 15 0.25 19.43 -4.88
N PHE A 16 -0.96 19.92 -5.13
CA PHE A 16 -1.18 21.15 -5.89
C PHE A 16 -1.34 22.28 -4.88
N HIS A 17 -0.49 23.30 -5.00
CA HIS A 17 -0.68 24.58 -4.35
C HIS A 17 -2.11 25.09 -4.62
N LYS A 18 -2.96 25.11 -3.59
CA LYS A 18 -4.15 25.96 -3.59
C LYS A 18 -3.69 27.36 -3.26
N THR A 19 -3.34 28.13 -4.28
CA THR A 19 -3.44 29.58 -4.23
C THR A 19 -4.90 29.90 -3.95
N ALA A 20 -5.18 30.50 -2.79
CA ALA A 20 -6.49 31.07 -2.50
C ALA A 20 -6.74 32.19 -3.52
N HIS A 21 -7.51 31.89 -4.56
CA HIS A 21 -8.18 32.93 -5.32
C HIS A 21 -9.16 33.60 -4.37
N PHE A 22 -8.85 34.84 -3.96
CA PHE A 22 -9.87 35.77 -3.51
C PHE A 22 -10.91 35.84 -4.62
N LYS A 23 -12.12 35.31 -4.36
CA LYS A 23 -13.28 35.66 -5.16
C LYS A 23 -13.59 37.12 -4.83
N ALA A 24 -13.04 38.03 -5.63
CA ALA A 24 -13.68 39.32 -5.82
C ALA A 24 -15.08 39.00 -6.36
N HIS A 25 -16.10 39.17 -5.52
CA HIS A 25 -17.43 39.40 -6.06
C HIS A 25 -17.36 40.75 -6.74
N ASP A 26 -17.09 40.76 -8.04
CA ASP A 26 -17.41 41.90 -8.87
C ASP A 26 -18.89 42.20 -8.64
N ARG A 27 -19.18 43.39 -8.11
CA ARG A 27 -20.54 43.92 -8.12
C ARG A 27 -20.97 43.95 -9.58
N GLU A 28 -21.98 43.16 -9.92
CA GLU A 28 -22.72 43.37 -11.16
C GLU A 28 -23.30 44.80 -11.09
N LEU A 29 -22.69 45.70 -11.86
CA LEU A 29 -23.18 47.04 -12.09
C LEU A 29 -24.56 46.90 -12.75
N LYS A 30 -25.59 47.46 -12.10
CA LYS A 30 -26.91 47.60 -12.71
C LYS A 30 -26.79 48.53 -13.93
N GLU A 31 -27.55 48.26 -14.98
CA GLU A 31 -27.51 48.98 -16.27
C GLU A 31 -27.76 50.51 -16.20
N ASP A 32 -28.07 51.07 -15.03
CA ASP A 32 -28.30 52.51 -14.83
C ASP A 32 -27.01 53.36 -14.71
N ASP A 33 -25.82 52.76 -14.63
CA ASP A 33 -24.56 53.50 -14.39
C ASP A 33 -23.81 53.95 -15.66
N PHE A 34 -24.34 53.72 -16.87
CA PHE A 34 -23.81 54.33 -18.10
C PHE A 34 -24.34 55.77 -18.29
N ARG A 35 -24.19 56.63 -17.28
CA ARG A 35 -24.32 58.07 -17.48
C ARG A 35 -22.97 58.61 -17.96
N ASN A 36 -22.91 59.04 -19.21
CA ASN A 36 -21.79 59.80 -19.75
C ASN A 36 -21.45 60.95 -18.77
N PRO A 37 -20.23 61.03 -18.21
CA PRO A 37 -19.87 62.04 -17.22
C PRO A 37 -19.92 63.48 -17.76
N TYR A 38 -20.10 63.65 -19.08
CA TYR A 38 -20.30 64.95 -19.75
C TYR A 38 -21.78 65.25 -20.09
N ALA A 39 -22.73 64.40 -19.68
CA ALA A 39 -24.15 64.64 -19.93
C ALA A 39 -24.71 65.68 -18.95
N VAL A 40 -24.85 66.92 -19.43
CA VAL A 40 -25.52 68.00 -18.69
C VAL A 40 -26.98 67.61 -18.42
N PRO A 41 -27.45 67.62 -17.15
CA PRO A 41 -28.83 67.32 -16.77
C PRO A 41 -29.85 68.15 -17.56
N GLU A 42 -31.01 67.56 -17.85
CA GLU A 42 -32.02 68.14 -18.75
C GLU A 42 -32.53 69.52 -18.30
N HIS A 43 -32.52 69.80 -16.99
CA HIS A 43 -32.90 71.08 -16.39
C HIS A 43 -31.83 72.19 -16.53
N LEU A 44 -30.60 71.83 -16.90
CA LEU A 44 -29.49 72.76 -17.17
C LEU A 44 -29.26 72.96 -18.68
N ARG A 45 -30.03 72.31 -19.54
CA ARG A 45 -29.99 72.54 -20.99
C ARG A 45 -30.76 73.81 -21.31
N VAL A 46 -30.04 74.87 -21.67
CA VAL A 46 -30.63 76.07 -22.28
C VAL A 46 -31.08 75.71 -23.69
N THR A 47 -32.32 75.24 -23.82
CA THR A 47 -32.97 75.06 -25.12
C THR A 47 -33.49 76.42 -25.58
N SER A 48 -32.80 77.06 -26.52
CA SER A 48 -33.40 78.16 -27.28
C SER A 48 -34.53 77.56 -28.13
N LYS A 49 -35.76 77.57 -27.60
CA LYS A 49 -36.95 77.31 -28.42
C LYS A 49 -37.05 78.44 -29.45
N SER A 50 -36.54 78.18 -30.66
CA SER A 50 -36.81 78.99 -31.83
C SER A 50 -38.33 79.08 -32.02
N LEU A 51 -38.89 80.25 -31.71
CA LEU A 51 -40.24 80.61 -32.13
C LEU A 51 -40.21 80.84 -33.65
N PRO A 52 -41.24 80.39 -34.41
CA PRO A 52 -41.30 80.62 -35.85
C PRO A 52 -41.37 82.13 -36.16
N PRO A 53 -40.84 82.59 -37.31
CA PRO A 53 -40.72 84.00 -37.61
C PRO A 53 -42.10 84.66 -37.68
N ARG A 54 -42.37 85.59 -36.76
CA ARG A 54 -43.52 86.51 -36.87
C ARG A 54 -43.28 87.41 -38.08
N LYS A 55 -44.14 87.31 -39.10
CA LYS A 55 -44.23 88.31 -40.18
C LYS A 55 -44.41 89.69 -39.55
N LYS A 56 -43.40 90.57 -39.66
CA LYS A 56 -43.48 91.97 -39.22
C LYS A 56 -44.61 92.65 -40.02
N LYS A 57 -45.51 93.34 -39.32
CA LYS A 57 -46.49 94.26 -39.93
C LYS A 57 -45.72 95.51 -40.36
N THR A 58 -45.87 95.93 -41.60
CA THR A 58 -45.42 97.24 -42.07
C THR A 58 -46.18 98.33 -41.31
N VAL A 59 -45.46 99.12 -40.53
CA VAL A 59 -45.99 100.35 -39.92
C VAL A 59 -45.97 101.43 -41.00
N PRO A 60 -47.06 102.20 -41.20
CA PRO A 60 -47.08 103.25 -42.22
C PRO A 60 -46.13 104.38 -41.83
N PHE A 61 -45.30 104.76 -42.80
CA PHE A 61 -44.47 105.96 -42.78
C PHE A 61 -45.35 107.19 -42.55
N ILE A 62 -45.14 107.89 -41.44
CA ILE A 62 -45.86 109.13 -41.12
C ILE A 62 -45.24 110.25 -41.96
N MET A 63 -46.02 110.72 -42.93
CA MET A 63 -45.71 111.84 -43.82
C MET A 63 -45.53 113.13 -43.01
N GLY A 64 -44.30 113.63 -42.91
CA GLY A 64 -44.05 115.06 -42.75
C GLY A 64 -44.13 115.71 -44.13
N ASP A 65 -45.05 116.67 -44.27
CA ASP A 65 -45.37 117.51 -45.43
C ASP A 65 -44.77 117.10 -46.79
N ILE A 66 -45.66 116.52 -47.61
CA ILE A 66 -45.45 116.28 -49.03
C ILE A 66 -45.30 117.65 -49.72
N HIS A 67 -44.06 118.05 -49.98
CA HIS A 67 -43.77 119.21 -50.83
C HIS A 67 -43.90 118.77 -52.29
N THR A 68 -45.08 119.00 -52.89
CA THR A 68 -45.34 118.73 -54.31
C THR A 68 -44.87 119.88 -55.19
N VAL A 69 -44.60 119.59 -56.47
CA VAL A 69 -43.97 120.47 -57.50
C VAL A 69 -44.66 121.85 -57.71
N CYS A 70 -45.78 122.13 -57.05
CA CYS A 70 -46.51 123.40 -57.11
C CYS A 70 -46.27 124.33 -55.91
N ASP A 71 -45.50 123.95 -54.89
CA ASP A 71 -45.17 124.82 -53.76
C ASP A 71 -43.93 125.67 -54.06
N ILE A 72 -44.16 126.86 -54.63
CA ILE A 72 -43.11 127.86 -54.87
C ILE A 72 -42.85 128.61 -53.56
N ASP A 73 -41.63 128.48 -53.03
CA ASP A 73 -41.16 129.18 -51.83
C ASP A 73 -41.45 130.70 -51.92
N PRO A 74 -42.11 131.31 -50.92
CA PRO A 74 -42.40 132.74 -50.92
C PRO A 74 -41.13 133.63 -50.99
N ALA A 75 -39.93 133.09 -50.75
CA ALA A 75 -38.67 133.79 -51.00
C ALA A 75 -38.23 133.81 -52.47
N PHE A 76 -38.81 132.97 -53.34
CA PHE A 76 -38.42 132.82 -54.76
C PHE A 76 -38.58 134.13 -55.54
N TYR A 77 -39.66 134.87 -55.32
CA TYR A 77 -39.86 136.17 -55.96
C TYR A 77 -39.14 137.32 -55.25
N LYS A 78 -38.68 137.12 -54.01
CA LYS A 78 -38.00 138.15 -53.21
C LYS A 78 -36.52 138.32 -53.58
N ILE A 79 -35.93 137.35 -54.30
CA ILE A 79 -34.53 137.39 -54.75
C ILE A 79 -34.40 138.02 -56.16
N ILE A 80 -35.51 138.42 -56.80
CA ILE A 80 -35.50 138.98 -58.17
C ILE A 80 -35.13 140.47 -58.20
N GLU A 81 -35.14 141.19 -57.07
CA GLU A 81 -34.77 142.62 -57.03
C GLU A 81 -33.25 142.89 -57.12
N GLY A 82 -32.42 141.86 -57.21
CA GLY A 82 -30.96 141.98 -57.03
C GLY A 82 -30.07 141.75 -58.24
N ARG A 83 -30.57 141.49 -59.47
CA ARG A 83 -29.67 141.30 -60.63
C ARG A 83 -30.08 142.05 -61.91
N PRO A 84 -29.09 142.65 -62.62
CA PRO A 84 -29.33 143.62 -63.66
C PRO A 84 -29.75 142.95 -64.97
N VAL A 85 -30.78 143.50 -65.60
CA VAL A 85 -31.18 143.17 -66.98
C VAL A 85 -30.05 143.50 -67.94
N ARG A 86 -29.62 142.52 -68.74
CA ARG A 86 -29.08 142.62 -70.12
C ARG A 86 -28.73 141.20 -70.56
N SER A 87 -29.01 140.71 -71.76
CA SER A 87 -29.46 141.30 -73.02
C SER A 87 -30.06 140.13 -73.81
N PHE A 88 -31.06 140.41 -74.64
CA PHE A 88 -31.79 139.45 -75.47
C PHE A 88 -30.87 138.54 -76.29
N TYR A 89 -31.35 137.31 -76.53
CA TYR A 89 -30.89 136.25 -77.47
C TYR A 89 -30.30 134.98 -76.81
N ASP A 90 -31.16 134.10 -76.28
CA ASP A 90 -31.34 132.72 -76.77
C ASP A 90 -32.20 131.90 -75.78
N ILE A 91 -33.52 131.88 -76.03
CA ILE A 91 -34.50 131.09 -75.25
C ILE A 91 -34.15 129.59 -75.27
N LYS A 92 -33.45 129.09 -76.30
CA LYS A 92 -33.05 127.67 -76.36
C LYS A 92 -31.91 127.35 -75.38
N SER A 93 -31.02 128.30 -75.07
CA SER A 93 -30.03 128.14 -74.00
C SER A 93 -30.74 128.05 -72.67
N TYR A 94 -31.64 129.00 -72.40
CA TYR A 94 -32.45 129.01 -71.18
C TYR A 94 -33.25 127.71 -70.99
N MET A 95 -33.90 127.19 -72.02
CA MET A 95 -34.64 125.93 -71.94
C MET A 95 -33.73 124.70 -71.75
N ARG A 96 -32.49 124.73 -72.25
CA ARG A 96 -31.48 123.70 -71.98
C ARG A 96 -30.98 123.79 -70.54
N ASP A 97 -30.66 124.99 -70.09
CA ASP A 97 -30.23 125.26 -68.72
C ASP A 97 -31.32 124.85 -67.72
N VAL A 98 -32.59 125.16 -68.00
CA VAL A 98 -33.73 124.70 -67.18
C VAL A 98 -33.85 123.18 -67.22
N ARG A 99 -33.70 122.53 -68.38
CA ARG A 99 -33.75 121.06 -68.49
C ARG A 99 -32.61 120.40 -67.72
N ASP A 100 -31.39 120.90 -67.88
CA ASP A 100 -30.20 120.39 -67.21
C ASP A 100 -30.31 120.63 -65.70
N ILE A 101 -30.82 121.78 -65.26
CA ILE A 101 -31.14 122.05 -63.86
C ILE A 101 -32.18 121.05 -63.34
N THR A 102 -33.24 120.73 -64.11
CA THR A 102 -34.23 119.72 -63.69
C THR A 102 -33.65 118.31 -63.66
N LEU A 103 -32.77 117.96 -64.60
CA LEU A 103 -32.10 116.66 -64.66
C LEU A 103 -31.12 116.50 -63.50
N TYR A 104 -30.26 117.49 -63.25
CA TYR A 104 -29.36 117.52 -62.10
C TYR A 104 -30.13 117.48 -60.78
N ARG A 105 -31.31 118.11 -60.70
CA ARG A 105 -32.16 118.04 -59.51
C ARG A 105 -32.82 116.67 -59.35
N ALA A 106 -33.16 115.98 -60.44
CA ALA A 106 -33.66 114.60 -60.42
C ALA A 106 -32.57 113.60 -60.04
N ASP A 107 -31.36 113.72 -60.62
CA ASP A 107 -30.19 112.90 -60.28
C ASP A 107 -29.75 113.13 -58.83
N ALA A 108 -29.74 114.38 -58.37
CA ALA A 108 -29.52 114.71 -56.96
C ALA A 108 -30.62 114.11 -56.06
N GLY A 109 -31.86 114.04 -56.54
CA GLY A 109 -32.96 113.36 -55.85
C GLY A 109 -32.76 111.85 -55.77
N TYR A 110 -32.30 111.21 -56.85
CA TYR A 110 -32.02 109.78 -56.90
C TYR A 110 -30.85 109.41 -55.98
N LEU A 111 -29.73 110.13 -56.06
CA LEU A 111 -28.59 109.95 -55.17
C LEU A 111 -28.97 110.19 -53.71
N LYS A 112 -29.79 111.21 -53.43
CA LYS A 112 -30.31 111.43 -52.08
C LYS A 112 -31.18 110.27 -51.60
N ASN A 113 -31.97 109.67 -52.47
CA ASN A 113 -32.79 108.50 -52.13
C ASN A 113 -31.94 107.24 -51.89
N GLU A 114 -30.89 107.02 -52.69
CA GLU A 114 -29.92 105.94 -52.45
C GLU A 114 -29.16 106.14 -51.13
N ILE A 115 -28.74 107.37 -50.83
CA ILE A 115 -28.14 107.72 -49.54
C ILE A 115 -29.11 107.39 -48.40
N ILE A 116 -30.38 107.79 -48.51
CA ILE A 116 -31.41 107.48 -47.50
C ILE A 116 -31.61 105.96 -47.36
N GLN A 117 -31.57 105.20 -48.45
CA GLN A 117 -31.72 103.74 -48.41
C GLN A 117 -30.52 103.06 -47.73
N ILE A 118 -29.30 103.54 -48.01
CA ILE A 118 -28.07 103.07 -47.36
C ILE A 118 -28.09 103.43 -45.87
N GLU A 119 -28.50 104.66 -45.51
CA GLU A 119 -28.63 105.08 -44.11
C GLU A 119 -29.67 104.26 -43.37
N ALA A 120 -30.83 103.99 -43.98
CA ALA A 120 -31.87 103.14 -43.41
C ALA A 120 -31.37 101.69 -43.24
N GLY A 121 -30.71 101.12 -44.25
CA GLY A 121 -30.12 99.78 -44.17
C GLY A 121 -29.03 99.68 -43.11
N HIS A 122 -28.17 100.70 -43.00
CA HIS A 122 -27.14 100.78 -41.97
C HIS A 122 -27.76 100.88 -40.57
N SER A 123 -28.84 101.64 -40.40
CA SER A 123 -29.58 101.70 -39.13
C SER A 123 -30.19 100.35 -38.76
N GLU A 124 -30.77 99.62 -39.71
CA GLU A 124 -31.32 98.28 -39.48
C GLU A 124 -30.23 97.25 -39.13
N GLU A 125 -29.09 97.27 -39.85
CA GLU A 125 -27.94 96.41 -39.56
C GLU A 125 -27.33 96.72 -38.19
N GLN A 126 -27.22 98.00 -37.83
CA GLN A 126 -26.73 98.42 -36.52
C GLN A 126 -27.66 97.93 -35.40
N GLU A 127 -28.99 98.02 -35.58
CA GLU A 127 -29.93 97.45 -34.62
C GLU A 127 -29.82 95.93 -34.47
N GLU A 128 -29.53 95.20 -35.54
CA GLU A 128 -29.30 93.74 -35.47
C GLU A 128 -27.95 93.43 -34.83
N TYR A 129 -26.91 94.19 -35.15
CA TYR A 129 -25.60 94.09 -34.52
C TYR A 129 -25.69 94.31 -33.01
N ASP A 130 -26.34 95.39 -32.58
CA ASP A 130 -26.52 95.72 -31.16
C ASP A 130 -27.26 94.58 -30.43
N LYS A 131 -28.29 93.98 -31.05
CA LYS A 131 -28.98 92.81 -30.49
C LYS A 131 -28.07 91.59 -30.36
N VAL A 132 -27.17 91.36 -31.32
CA VAL A 132 -26.21 90.26 -31.28
C VAL A 132 -25.14 90.51 -30.20
N VAL A 133 -24.68 91.76 -30.05
CA VAL A 133 -23.75 92.16 -28.99
C VAL A 133 -24.40 91.95 -27.62
N ASP A 134 -25.64 92.40 -27.42
CA ASP A 134 -26.39 92.19 -26.18
C ASP A 134 -26.53 90.70 -25.85
N LEU A 135 -26.80 89.85 -26.85
CA LEU A 135 -26.87 88.39 -26.66
C LEU A 135 -25.50 87.79 -26.32
N LEU A 136 -24.42 88.27 -26.93
CA LEU A 136 -23.06 87.82 -26.65
C LEU A 136 -22.65 88.21 -25.22
N ASP A 137 -22.98 89.43 -24.79
CA ASP A 137 -22.72 89.87 -23.43
C ASP A 137 -23.57 89.08 -22.42
N ALA A 138 -24.84 88.83 -22.71
CA ALA A 138 -25.70 87.99 -21.88
C ALA A 138 -25.17 86.54 -21.77
N THR A 139 -24.71 85.95 -22.87
CA THR A 139 -24.13 84.59 -22.85
C THR A 139 -22.80 84.54 -22.12
N LYS A 140 -21.96 85.59 -22.23
CA LYS A 140 -20.72 85.73 -21.46
C LYS A 140 -21.01 85.80 -19.96
N ILE A 141 -21.99 86.62 -19.55
CA ILE A 141 -22.42 86.71 -18.15
C ILE A 141 -22.93 85.35 -17.66
N ASN A 142 -23.79 84.69 -18.44
CA ASN A 142 -24.32 83.36 -18.08
C ASN A 142 -23.22 82.29 -17.97
N PHE A 143 -22.22 82.33 -18.84
CA PHE A 143 -21.08 81.40 -18.77
C PHE A 143 -20.23 81.62 -17.52
N VAL A 144 -19.98 82.89 -17.15
CA VAL A 144 -19.30 83.22 -15.89
C VAL A 144 -20.10 82.71 -14.70
N THR A 145 -21.41 82.96 -14.66
CA THR A 145 -22.29 82.45 -13.60
C THR A 145 -22.28 80.91 -13.52
N PHE A 146 -22.36 80.22 -14.66
CA PHE A 146 -22.29 78.76 -14.72
C PHE A 146 -20.93 78.21 -14.23
N ALA A 147 -19.83 78.86 -14.63
CA ALA A 147 -18.49 78.48 -14.19
C ALA A 147 -18.33 78.68 -12.67
N GLU A 148 -18.86 79.78 -12.13
CA GLU A 148 -18.88 80.02 -10.69
C GLU A 148 -19.71 78.98 -9.93
N GLU A 149 -20.90 78.64 -10.42
CA GLU A 149 -21.76 77.62 -9.81
C GLU A 149 -21.14 76.23 -9.86
N SER A 150 -20.55 75.86 -10.99
CA SER A 150 -19.83 74.59 -11.16
C SER A 150 -18.60 74.50 -10.25
N TYR A 151 -17.85 75.59 -10.13
CA TYR A 151 -16.73 75.68 -9.19
C TYR A 151 -17.20 75.56 -7.73
N LYS A 152 -18.29 76.24 -7.36
CA LYS A 152 -18.90 76.13 -6.02
C LYS A 152 -19.36 74.70 -5.75
N ALA A 153 -19.97 74.02 -6.72
CA ALA A 153 -20.41 72.62 -6.58
C ALA A 153 -19.23 71.65 -6.45
N ALA A 154 -18.21 71.77 -7.29
CA ALA A 154 -17.00 70.97 -7.23
C ALA A 154 -16.26 71.18 -5.90
N LYS A 155 -16.17 72.43 -5.43
CA LYS A 155 -15.55 72.76 -4.15
C LYS A 155 -16.32 72.16 -2.96
N ARG A 156 -17.66 72.16 -3.00
CA ARG A 156 -18.48 71.47 -1.98
C ARG A 156 -18.26 69.96 -2.00
N MET A 157 -18.15 69.36 -3.18
CA MET A 157 -17.88 67.92 -3.31
C MET A 157 -16.49 67.57 -2.78
N GLN A 158 -15.48 68.39 -3.08
CA GLN A 158 -14.14 68.24 -2.54
C GLN A 158 -14.13 68.33 -1.02
N THR A 159 -14.78 69.34 -0.42
CA THR A 159 -14.85 69.45 1.05
C THR A 159 -15.52 68.24 1.70
N LEU A 160 -16.56 67.69 1.06
CA LEU A 160 -17.26 66.50 1.56
C LEU A 160 -16.39 65.24 1.44
N ALA A 161 -15.62 65.11 0.35
CA ALA A 161 -14.65 64.05 0.18
C ALA A 161 -13.51 64.14 1.21
N ASP A 162 -13.00 65.35 1.48
CA ASP A 162 -11.97 65.60 2.50
C ASP A 162 -12.49 65.25 3.90
N GLU A 163 -13.75 65.62 4.23
CA GLU A 163 -14.39 65.23 5.49
C GLU A 163 -14.53 63.71 5.65
N VAL A 164 -14.90 63.00 4.58
CA VAL A 164 -15.02 61.53 4.59
C VAL A 164 -13.63 60.89 4.70
N ALA A 165 -12.63 61.42 4.01
CA ALA A 165 -11.25 60.95 4.09
C ALA A 165 -10.69 61.08 5.51
N LEU A 166 -10.97 62.19 6.20
CA LEU A 166 -10.61 62.38 7.60
C LEU A 166 -11.29 61.36 8.53
N LYS A 167 -12.59 61.11 8.34
CA LYS A 167 -13.32 60.09 9.12
C LYS A 167 -12.78 58.69 8.86
N LEU A 168 -12.46 58.37 7.60
CA LEU A 168 -11.90 57.08 7.23
C LEU A 168 -10.52 56.90 7.86
N SER A 169 -9.67 57.93 7.83
CA SER A 169 -8.36 57.92 8.49
C SER A 169 -8.48 57.65 9.99
N ALA A 170 -9.45 58.29 10.67
CA ALA A 170 -9.67 58.05 12.09
C ALA A 170 -10.07 56.60 12.39
N VAL A 171 -10.95 56.00 11.56
CA VAL A 171 -11.37 54.60 11.72
C VAL A 171 -10.23 53.64 11.39
N THR A 172 -9.39 53.94 10.40
CA THR A 172 -8.21 53.11 10.09
C THR A 172 -7.21 53.15 11.23
N ASP A 173 -6.98 54.31 11.85
CA ASP A 173 -6.10 54.45 13.01
C ASP A 173 -6.64 53.66 14.21
N GLU A 174 -7.96 53.68 14.45
CA GLU A 174 -8.61 52.85 15.48
C GLU A 174 -8.43 51.35 15.19
N LEU A 175 -8.63 50.93 13.94
CA LEU A 175 -8.47 49.52 13.53
C LEU A 175 -7.02 49.06 13.66
N GLU A 176 -6.05 49.90 13.27
CA GLU A 176 -4.63 49.64 13.48
C GLU A 176 -4.34 49.50 14.97
N GLY A 177 -4.88 50.38 15.81
CA GLY A 177 -4.82 50.28 17.27
C GLY A 177 -5.32 48.94 17.81
N TYR A 178 -6.49 48.49 17.37
CA TYR A 178 -7.01 47.17 17.74
C TYR A 178 -6.14 46.01 17.21
N SER A 179 -5.59 46.14 16.01
CA SER A 179 -4.71 45.12 15.44
C SER A 179 -3.41 44.97 16.24
N PHE A 180 -2.82 46.09 16.68
CA PHE A 180 -1.65 46.07 17.56
C PHE A 180 -1.98 45.43 18.91
N GLN A 181 -3.13 45.77 19.52
CA GLN A 181 -3.57 45.14 20.77
C GLN A 181 -3.81 43.65 20.61
N PHE A 182 -4.40 43.22 19.50
CA PHE A 182 -4.62 41.81 19.21
C PHE A 182 -3.31 41.04 19.05
N VAL A 183 -2.35 41.59 18.29
CA VAL A 183 -1.01 40.99 18.14
C VAL A 183 -0.30 40.93 19.48
N HIS A 184 -0.38 41.97 20.30
CA HIS A 184 0.18 41.97 21.65
C HIS A 184 -0.40 40.85 22.51
N LEU A 185 -1.74 40.76 22.60
CA LEU A 185 -2.43 39.70 23.35
C LEU A 185 -2.11 38.31 22.82
N LYS A 186 -1.98 38.15 21.50
CA LYS A 186 -1.60 36.88 20.87
C LYS A 186 -0.18 36.45 21.27
N ASN A 187 0.76 37.39 21.32
CA ASN A 187 2.13 37.13 21.75
C ASN A 187 2.18 36.75 23.23
N GLU A 188 1.51 37.50 24.10
CA GLU A 188 1.39 37.16 25.53
C GLU A 188 0.78 35.77 25.74
N PHE A 189 -0.29 35.45 25.00
CA PHE A 189 -0.93 34.14 25.08
C PHE A 189 0.03 33.03 24.62
N SER A 190 0.79 33.27 23.55
CA SER A 190 1.79 32.32 23.04
C SER A 190 2.90 32.05 24.07
N ASP A 191 3.36 33.09 24.77
CA ASP A 191 4.33 32.96 25.86
C ASP A 191 3.76 32.14 27.03
N ILE A 192 2.50 32.39 27.42
CA ILE A 192 1.80 31.61 28.45
C ILE A 192 1.69 30.14 28.05
N VAL A 193 1.36 29.83 26.79
CA VAL A 193 1.28 28.46 26.28
C VAL A 193 2.66 27.79 26.32
N ALA A 194 3.71 28.48 25.88
CA ALA A 194 5.07 27.94 25.94
C ALA A 194 5.53 27.64 27.38
N VAL A 195 5.15 28.50 28.34
CA VAL A 195 5.38 28.26 29.78
C VAL A 195 4.55 27.05 30.26
N TYR A 196 3.28 26.96 29.87
CA TYR A 196 2.40 25.84 30.24
C TYR A 196 2.93 24.49 29.73
N GLU A 197 3.43 24.42 28.49
CA GLU A 197 4.04 23.20 27.95
C GLU A 197 5.26 22.76 28.76
N LYS A 198 6.15 23.72 29.10
CA LYS A 198 7.31 23.45 29.95
C LYS A 198 6.88 22.93 31.32
N LEU A 199 5.91 23.60 31.96
CA LEU A 199 5.36 23.18 33.25
C LEU A 199 4.68 21.81 33.19
N THR A 200 4.01 21.49 32.09
CA THR A 200 3.39 20.19 31.86
C THR A 200 4.43 19.08 31.77
N ARG A 201 5.57 19.33 31.10
CA ARG A 201 6.70 18.37 31.07
C ARG A 201 7.26 18.14 32.47
N TYR A 202 7.46 19.19 33.25
CA TYR A 202 7.91 19.06 34.64
C TYR A 202 6.88 18.32 35.51
N LYS A 203 5.59 18.61 35.36
CA LYS A 203 4.52 17.89 36.05
C LYS A 203 4.53 16.41 35.70
N LYS A 204 4.66 16.03 34.42
CA LYS A 204 4.78 14.63 33.99
C LYS A 204 5.98 13.94 34.64
N PHE A 205 7.13 14.59 34.64
CA PHE A 205 8.32 14.08 35.32
C PHE A 205 8.06 13.85 36.83
N LEU A 206 7.50 14.84 37.52
CA LEU A 206 7.16 14.73 38.95
C LEU A 206 6.13 13.63 39.22
N THR A 207 5.15 13.44 38.31
CA THR A 207 4.19 12.33 38.41
C THR A 207 4.88 10.98 38.28
N ILE A 208 5.82 10.81 37.34
CA ILE A 208 6.57 9.54 37.16
C ILE A 208 7.39 9.21 38.41
N MET A 209 7.99 10.23 39.03
CA MET A 209 8.79 10.07 40.25
C MET A 209 7.93 9.84 41.50
N ALA A 210 6.62 10.10 41.44
CA ALA A 210 5.72 9.90 42.56
C ALA A 210 5.37 8.41 42.76
N PRO A 211 5.02 8.00 44.00
CA PRO A 211 4.63 6.61 44.29
C PRO A 211 3.42 6.12 43.48
N ASN A 212 3.37 4.81 43.22
CA ASN A 212 2.31 4.17 42.41
C ASN A 212 0.90 4.49 42.90
N TYR A 213 0.65 4.46 44.21
CA TYR A 213 -0.67 4.76 44.79
C TYR A 213 -1.14 6.20 44.53
N TRP A 214 -0.21 7.14 44.35
CA TRP A 214 -0.52 8.54 44.05
C TRP A 214 -0.78 8.71 42.55
N ARG A 215 0.01 8.04 41.69
CA ARG A 215 -0.18 8.06 40.24
C ARG A 215 -1.57 7.56 39.85
N GLU A 216 -1.99 6.41 40.38
CA GLU A 216 -3.29 5.81 40.08
C GLU A 216 -4.48 6.74 40.36
N ARG A 217 -4.35 7.65 41.33
CA ARG A 217 -5.43 8.57 41.74
C ARG A 217 -5.47 9.89 40.96
N TYR A 218 -4.33 10.34 40.43
CA TYR A 218 -4.18 11.72 39.91
C TYR A 218 -3.64 11.81 38.47
N GLU A 219 -3.24 10.70 37.85
CA GLU A 219 -2.74 10.67 36.47
C GLU A 219 -3.80 11.09 35.44
N GLY A 220 -5.08 10.72 35.66
CA GLY A 220 -6.20 11.08 34.78
C GLY A 220 -6.45 12.59 34.66
N SER A 221 -6.26 13.35 35.74
CA SER A 221 -6.46 14.81 35.76
C SER A 221 -5.44 15.56 34.89
N CYS A 222 -4.27 14.97 34.62
CA CYS A 222 -3.26 15.59 33.76
C CYS A 222 -3.61 15.46 32.27
N TYR A 223 -4.31 14.38 31.89
CA TYR A 223 -4.73 14.16 30.50
C TYR A 223 -5.86 15.10 30.10
N GLU A 224 -6.85 15.28 30.98
CA GLU A 224 -7.97 16.20 30.76
C GLU A 224 -7.50 17.66 30.58
N ALA A 225 -6.58 18.13 31.42
CA ALA A 225 -6.03 19.48 31.31
C ALA A 225 -5.20 19.68 30.03
N SER A 226 -4.47 18.65 29.58
CA SER A 226 -3.68 18.72 28.34
C SER A 226 -4.58 18.74 27.11
N ALA A 227 -5.64 17.92 27.08
CA ALA A 227 -6.59 17.88 25.97
C ALA A 227 -7.33 19.22 25.82
N LEU A 228 -7.77 19.82 26.94
CA LEU A 228 -8.43 21.13 26.94
C LEU A 228 -7.51 22.25 26.44
N CYS A 229 -6.23 22.24 26.77
CA CYS A 229 -5.25 23.22 26.27
C CYS A 229 -4.97 23.06 24.78
N SER A 230 -4.86 21.83 24.27
CA SER A 230 -4.68 21.57 22.84
C SER A 230 -5.91 21.98 22.02
N ASP A 231 -7.11 21.71 22.53
CA ASP A 231 -8.37 22.12 21.89
C ASP A 231 -8.52 23.64 21.85
N LEU A 232 -8.06 24.36 22.88
CA LEU A 232 -8.06 25.81 22.90
C LEU A 232 -7.12 26.39 21.84
N PHE A 233 -5.94 25.79 21.66
CA PHE A 233 -4.95 26.27 20.71
C PHE A 233 -5.42 26.14 19.26
N ILE A 234 -5.97 24.98 18.88
CA ILE A 234 -6.52 24.74 17.54
C ILE A 234 -7.65 25.74 17.23
N LYS A 235 -8.44 26.07 18.26
CA LYS A 235 -9.55 27.02 18.14
C LYS A 235 -9.06 28.47 18.00
N LEU A 236 -7.97 28.85 18.66
CA LEU A 236 -7.36 30.19 18.56
C LEU A 236 -6.77 30.49 17.18
N GLU A 237 -6.45 29.45 16.40
CA GLU A 237 -6.04 29.61 15.00
C GLU A 237 -7.24 29.78 14.04
N SER A 238 -8.47 29.49 14.48
CA SER A 238 -9.68 29.70 13.68
C SER A 238 -10.34 31.06 13.96
N GLU A 239 -10.48 31.90 12.93
CA GLU A 239 -11.03 33.27 12.99
C GLU A 239 -12.57 33.33 13.10
N GLU A 240 -13.20 32.43 13.85
CA GLU A 240 -14.66 32.44 14.01
C GLU A 240 -15.12 33.23 15.26
N VAL A 241 -16.11 34.11 15.07
CA VAL A 241 -16.57 35.11 16.06
C VAL A 241 -17.36 34.48 17.23
N GLU A 242 -17.92 33.28 17.07
CA GLU A 242 -18.70 32.57 18.11
C GLU A 242 -17.84 32.01 19.26
N LEU A 243 -16.50 32.08 19.16
CA LEU A 243 -15.59 31.41 20.10
C LEU A 243 -15.35 32.14 21.43
N VAL A 244 -15.71 33.42 21.59
CA VAL A 244 -15.43 34.18 22.85
C VAL A 244 -16.10 33.53 24.07
N THR A 245 -17.30 32.96 23.90
CA THR A 245 -18.01 32.26 24.98
C THR A 245 -17.42 30.89 25.30
N VAL A 246 -16.84 30.23 24.29
CA VAL A 246 -16.17 28.93 24.42
C VAL A 246 -14.82 29.11 25.11
N TYR A 247 -14.03 30.12 24.73
CA TYR A 247 -12.77 30.47 25.40
C TYR A 247 -12.97 30.73 26.88
N LYS A 248 -13.98 31.54 27.23
CA LYS A 248 -14.28 31.85 28.63
C LYS A 248 -14.64 30.58 29.41
N LYS A 249 -15.43 29.67 28.83
CA LYS A 249 -15.79 28.40 29.47
C LYS A 249 -14.57 27.49 29.65
N SER A 250 -13.76 27.30 28.61
CA SER A 250 -12.57 26.46 28.67
C SER A 250 -11.49 27.01 29.61
N ALA A 251 -11.27 28.33 29.62
CA ALA A 251 -10.38 28.99 30.56
C ALA A 251 -10.85 28.86 32.02
N MET A 252 -12.17 28.96 32.26
CA MET A 252 -12.75 28.75 33.59
C MET A 252 -12.64 27.28 34.04
N CYS A 253 -12.80 26.32 33.13
CA CYS A 253 -12.56 24.91 33.41
C CYS A 253 -11.09 24.65 33.78
N LEU A 254 -10.13 25.24 33.05
CA LEU A 254 -8.71 25.15 33.39
C LEU A 254 -8.40 25.79 34.76
N ALA A 255 -9.03 26.91 35.09
CA ALA A 255 -8.88 27.56 36.39
C ALA A 255 -9.42 26.73 37.56
N GLN A 256 -10.39 25.84 37.32
CA GLN A 256 -10.93 24.94 38.34
C GLN A 256 -10.00 23.74 38.64
N ILE A 257 -9.14 23.35 37.70
CA ILE A 257 -8.21 22.24 37.90
C ILE A 257 -7.05 22.69 38.79
N ARG A 258 -7.13 22.40 40.09
CA ARG A 258 -6.01 22.67 41.01
C ARG A 258 -4.85 21.71 40.71
N PRO A 259 -3.63 22.22 40.42
CA PRO A 259 -2.47 21.36 40.24
C PRO A 259 -2.11 20.73 41.58
N GLN A 260 -2.41 19.43 41.74
CA GLN A 260 -1.96 18.64 42.89
C GLN A 260 -0.61 18.02 42.54
N LEU A 261 0.41 18.35 43.33
CA LEU A 261 1.76 17.80 43.24
C LEU A 261 2.02 16.96 44.47
N TYR A 262 2.66 15.80 44.28
CA TYR A 262 3.13 14.98 45.40
C TYR A 262 4.28 15.67 46.13
N PHE A 263 5.25 16.20 45.39
CA PHE A 263 6.39 16.92 45.92
C PHE A 263 6.05 18.40 46.10
N GLN A 264 6.07 18.88 47.34
CA GLN A 264 5.80 20.29 47.66
C GLN A 264 7.08 21.11 47.72
N LYS A 265 8.19 20.48 48.10
CA LYS A 265 9.51 21.12 48.23
C LYS A 265 10.53 20.44 47.32
N PRO A 266 11.41 21.20 46.64
CA PRO A 266 12.46 20.62 45.80
C PRO A 266 13.41 19.68 46.56
N ILE A 267 13.58 19.90 47.87
CA ILE A 267 14.43 19.08 48.74
C ILE A 267 13.95 17.62 48.76
N GLU A 268 12.64 17.37 48.70
CA GLU A 268 12.06 16.02 48.72
C GLU A 268 12.45 15.20 47.47
N LEU A 269 12.58 15.89 46.33
CA LEU A 269 13.04 15.27 45.09
C LEU A 269 14.54 14.97 45.14
N ASN A 270 15.35 15.88 45.71
CA ASN A 270 16.77 15.65 45.89
C ASN A 270 17.04 14.47 46.83
N THR A 271 16.32 14.37 47.95
CA THR A 271 16.46 13.21 48.85
C THR A 271 16.11 11.90 48.16
N LEU A 272 15.05 11.89 47.34
CA LEU A 272 14.68 10.69 46.59
C LEU A 272 15.73 10.32 45.53
N LEU A 273 16.31 11.32 44.86
CA LEU A 273 17.38 11.09 43.89
C LEU A 273 18.66 10.61 44.56
N GLU A 274 19.03 11.19 45.71
CA GLU A 274 20.16 10.76 46.53
C GLU A 274 19.96 9.32 47.02
N ASP A 275 18.78 8.99 47.55
CA ASP A 275 18.44 7.64 47.99
C ASP A 275 18.49 6.65 46.81
N SER A 276 17.95 7.03 45.65
CA SER A 276 18.03 6.21 44.43
C SER A 276 19.47 6.01 43.99
N SER A 277 20.30 7.06 44.00
CA SER A 277 21.72 6.97 43.66
C SER A 277 22.48 6.05 44.61
N ARG A 278 22.16 6.12 45.92
CA ARG A 278 22.75 5.27 46.95
C ARG A 278 22.32 3.82 46.80
N GLN A 279 21.05 3.57 46.48
CA GLN A 279 20.57 2.23 46.15
C GLN A 279 21.29 1.67 44.90
N CYS A 280 21.40 2.46 43.83
CA CYS A 280 22.14 2.05 42.63
C CYS A 280 23.60 1.74 42.94
N LEU A 281 24.26 2.54 43.78
CA LEU A 281 25.63 2.29 44.21
C LEU A 281 25.73 0.98 45.02
N ASN A 282 24.82 0.76 45.98
CA ASN A 282 24.76 -0.47 46.75
C ASN A 282 24.53 -1.69 45.85
N TYR A 283 23.64 -1.60 44.86
CA TYR A 283 23.43 -2.66 43.89
C TYR A 283 24.68 -2.91 43.04
N LEU A 284 25.38 -1.86 42.61
CA LEU A 284 26.61 -2.00 41.85
C LEU A 284 27.71 -2.66 42.67
N GLU A 285 27.84 -2.32 43.96
CA GLU A 285 28.78 -2.95 44.89
C GLU A 285 28.46 -4.43 45.10
N ILE A 286 27.18 -4.76 45.33
CA ILE A 286 26.68 -6.15 45.40
C ILE A 286 27.04 -6.88 44.11
N VAL A 287 26.73 -6.30 42.94
CA VAL A 287 27.05 -6.90 41.64
C VAL A 287 28.55 -7.07 41.46
N ALA A 288 29.37 -6.11 41.86
CA ALA A 288 30.83 -6.20 41.78
C ALA A 288 31.37 -7.34 42.67
N TYR A 289 30.86 -7.44 43.91
CA TYR A 289 31.21 -8.51 44.83
C TYR A 289 30.83 -9.90 44.27
N PHE A 290 29.58 -10.04 43.81
CA PHE A 290 29.07 -11.30 43.27
C PHE A 290 29.55 -11.59 41.84
N SER A 291 30.11 -10.61 41.12
CA SER A 291 30.58 -10.78 39.73
C SER A 291 31.61 -11.88 39.62
N THR A 292 32.57 -11.92 40.55
CA THR A 292 33.62 -12.95 40.58
C THR A 292 33.04 -14.34 40.85
N ALA A 293 32.11 -14.46 41.79
CA ALA A 293 31.42 -15.71 42.11
C ALA A 293 30.53 -16.17 40.93
N LEU A 294 29.77 -15.27 40.32
CA LEU A 294 28.95 -15.54 39.13
C LEU A 294 29.81 -15.95 37.93
N HIS A 295 30.97 -15.33 37.75
CA HIS A 295 31.92 -15.73 36.71
C HIS A 295 32.41 -17.16 36.94
N LYS A 296 32.82 -17.49 38.19
CA LYS A 296 33.21 -18.86 38.56
C LYS A 296 32.07 -19.85 38.33
N VAL A 297 30.85 -19.53 38.74
CA VAL A 297 29.66 -20.38 38.50
C VAL A 297 29.42 -20.57 37.01
N LYS A 298 29.50 -19.51 36.20
CA LYS A 298 29.36 -19.60 34.73
C LYS A 298 30.44 -20.47 34.10
N GLN A 299 31.68 -20.34 34.56
CA GLN A 299 32.81 -21.15 34.10
C GLN A 299 32.64 -22.62 34.48
N HIS A 300 32.29 -22.92 35.72
CA HIS A 300 31.99 -24.29 36.16
C HIS A 300 30.81 -24.88 35.41
N ARG A 301 29.74 -24.12 35.19
CA ARG A 301 28.62 -24.57 34.36
C ARG A 301 29.06 -24.96 32.95
N LYS A 302 29.99 -24.20 32.36
CA LYS A 302 30.54 -24.52 31.04
C LYS A 302 31.34 -25.83 31.08
N LEU A 303 32.24 -25.98 32.06
CA LEU A 303 33.04 -27.20 32.26
C LEU A 303 32.17 -28.43 32.52
N PHE A 304 31.16 -28.32 33.37
CA PHE A 304 30.21 -29.40 33.62
C PHE A 304 29.42 -29.78 32.37
N LYS A 305 29.04 -28.80 31.54
CA LYS A 305 28.37 -29.08 30.27
C LYS A 305 29.28 -29.84 29.31
N GLU A 306 30.55 -29.45 29.21
CA GLU A 306 31.55 -30.14 28.38
C GLU A 306 31.77 -31.58 28.89
N MET A 307 31.96 -31.76 30.19
CA MET A 307 32.12 -33.09 30.81
C MET A 307 30.90 -33.99 30.61
N MET A 308 29.68 -33.44 30.68
CA MET A 308 28.45 -34.20 30.43
C MET A 308 28.32 -34.62 28.96
N ILE A 309 28.79 -33.79 28.02
CA ILE A 309 28.82 -34.14 26.59
C ILE A 309 29.81 -35.27 26.36
N GLU A 310 31.01 -35.20 26.95
CA GLU A 310 32.02 -36.26 26.87
C GLU A 310 31.48 -37.58 27.43
N GLN A 311 30.86 -37.57 28.62
CA GLN A 311 30.24 -38.78 29.19
C GLN A 311 29.10 -39.33 28.33
N TYR A 312 28.33 -38.45 27.68
CA TYR A 312 27.28 -38.87 26.76
C TYR A 312 27.87 -39.55 25.52
N GLU A 313 28.92 -38.99 24.94
CA GLU A 313 29.64 -39.57 23.80
C GLU A 313 30.27 -40.92 24.15
N ASP A 314 30.86 -41.05 25.35
CA ASP A 314 31.39 -42.31 25.85
C ASP A 314 30.31 -43.39 25.96
N VAL A 315 29.18 -43.08 26.60
CA VAL A 315 28.06 -44.01 26.75
C VAL A 315 27.46 -44.37 25.38
N GLN A 316 27.32 -43.40 24.48
CA GLN A 316 26.85 -43.63 23.12
C GLN A 316 27.79 -44.58 22.37
N SER A 317 29.11 -44.39 22.48
CA SER A 317 30.10 -45.26 21.85
C SER A 317 30.03 -46.70 22.35
N ILE A 318 29.77 -46.89 23.66
CA ILE A 318 29.57 -48.20 24.28
C ILE A 318 28.30 -48.85 23.74
N ILE A 319 27.20 -48.09 23.64
CA ILE A 319 25.94 -48.58 23.08
C ILE A 319 26.14 -49.02 21.61
N ASP A 320 26.81 -48.19 20.82
CA ASP A 320 27.06 -48.48 19.39
C ASP A 320 27.94 -49.73 19.22
N TYR A 321 28.95 -49.90 20.08
CA TYR A 321 29.77 -51.12 20.13
C TYR A 321 28.91 -52.38 20.39
N PHE A 322 28.00 -52.32 21.37
CA PHE A 322 27.13 -53.45 21.67
C PHE A 322 26.12 -53.72 20.56
N ILE A 323 25.54 -52.68 19.94
CA ILE A 323 24.65 -52.84 18.78
C ILE A 323 25.39 -53.56 17.64
N GLN A 324 26.62 -53.14 17.34
CA GLN A 324 27.43 -53.79 16.31
C GLN A 324 27.73 -55.25 16.67
N LYS A 325 28.07 -55.52 17.93
CA LYS A 325 28.34 -56.88 18.41
C LYS A 325 27.11 -57.77 18.31
N VAL A 326 25.93 -57.28 18.69
CA VAL A 326 24.66 -58.01 18.54
C VAL A 326 24.40 -58.31 17.08
N LYS A 327 24.56 -57.33 16.18
CA LYS A 327 24.36 -57.54 14.74
C LYS A 327 25.28 -58.62 14.16
N VAL A 328 26.55 -58.65 14.57
CA VAL A 328 27.49 -59.70 14.15
C VAL A 328 27.07 -61.07 14.70
N LEU A 329 26.61 -61.14 15.95
CA LEU A 329 26.12 -62.38 16.54
C LEU A 329 24.84 -62.88 15.85
N GLU A 330 23.92 -61.99 15.49
CA GLU A 330 22.70 -62.35 14.74
C GLU A 330 23.04 -62.89 13.35
N GLN A 331 23.95 -62.23 12.62
CA GLN A 331 24.44 -62.72 11.33
C GLN A 331 25.12 -64.08 11.46
N THR A 332 25.91 -64.28 12.51
CA THR A 332 26.58 -65.54 12.81
C THR A 332 25.58 -66.64 13.15
N ARG A 333 24.54 -66.32 13.94
CA ARG A 333 23.42 -67.23 14.23
C ARG A 333 22.71 -67.65 12.95
N ASP A 334 22.41 -66.69 12.08
CA ASP A 334 21.69 -66.96 10.83
C ASP A 334 22.55 -67.80 9.88
N TYR A 335 23.86 -67.56 9.83
CA TYR A 335 24.83 -68.40 9.11
C TYR A 335 24.85 -69.84 9.64
N TYR A 336 24.96 -70.03 10.96
CA TYR A 336 24.94 -71.36 11.57
C TYR A 336 23.61 -72.07 11.39
N LYS A 337 22.49 -71.33 11.47
CA LYS A 337 21.17 -71.88 11.20
C LYS A 337 21.06 -72.38 9.77
N ALA A 338 21.49 -71.58 8.79
CA ALA A 338 21.51 -72.00 7.39
C ALA A 338 22.44 -73.20 7.14
N ALA A 339 23.61 -73.23 7.79
CA ALA A 339 24.53 -74.36 7.72
C ALA A 339 23.93 -75.63 8.35
N PHE A 340 23.24 -75.49 9.48
CA PHE A 340 22.55 -76.59 10.15
C PHE A 340 21.38 -77.11 9.31
N ASP A 341 20.54 -76.23 8.77
CA ASP A 341 19.42 -76.60 7.90
C ASP A 341 19.93 -77.34 6.64
N LYS A 342 21.06 -76.91 6.08
CA LYS A 342 21.74 -77.59 4.97
C LYS A 342 22.26 -78.98 5.36
N LEU A 343 22.87 -79.10 6.55
CA LEU A 343 23.34 -80.38 7.06
C LEU A 343 22.19 -81.35 7.31
N LEU A 344 21.08 -80.85 7.85
CA LEU A 344 19.88 -81.62 8.16
C LEU A 344 19.20 -82.12 6.87
N ALA A 345 19.04 -81.25 5.88
CA ALA A 345 18.41 -81.58 4.60
C ALA A 345 19.25 -82.52 3.71
N ASN A 346 20.58 -82.36 3.69
CA ASN A 346 21.44 -83.14 2.79
C ASN A 346 22.10 -84.34 3.48
N GLU A 347 22.94 -84.10 4.49
CA GLU A 347 23.81 -85.15 5.03
C GLU A 347 23.08 -86.06 6.02
N PHE A 348 22.28 -85.50 6.93
CA PHE A 348 21.49 -86.32 7.87
C PHE A 348 20.43 -87.13 7.14
N TYR A 349 19.69 -86.53 6.20
CA TYR A 349 18.72 -87.26 5.41
C TYR A 349 19.37 -88.37 4.58
N ARG A 350 20.55 -88.13 4.00
CA ARG A 350 21.30 -89.15 3.25
C ARG A 350 21.90 -90.25 4.13
N LEU A 351 22.36 -89.94 5.34
CA LEU A 351 23.05 -90.92 6.18
C LEU A 351 22.11 -91.74 7.06
N VAL A 352 21.05 -91.14 7.58
CA VAL A 352 20.15 -91.80 8.54
C VAL A 352 18.84 -92.24 7.89
N SER A 353 18.32 -91.44 6.95
CA SER A 353 17.01 -91.66 6.33
C SER A 353 17.08 -92.05 4.85
N SER A 354 18.27 -92.37 4.32
CA SER A 354 18.36 -92.87 2.94
C SER A 354 17.76 -94.26 2.82
N TYR A 355 17.23 -94.54 1.63
CA TYR A 355 16.70 -95.85 1.29
C TYR A 355 17.72 -96.97 1.56
N ASP A 356 19.00 -96.74 1.29
CA ASP A 356 20.05 -97.72 1.49
C ASP A 356 20.34 -97.99 2.98
N SER A 357 20.32 -96.95 3.82
CA SER A 357 20.55 -97.12 5.27
C SER A 357 19.36 -97.78 5.95
N ALA A 358 18.14 -97.43 5.54
CA ALA A 358 16.93 -98.10 5.99
C ALA A 358 16.91 -99.57 5.54
N LYS A 359 17.28 -99.86 4.29
CA LYS A 359 17.41 -101.22 3.77
C LYS A 359 18.46 -102.02 4.52
N LEU A 360 19.63 -101.45 4.78
CA LEU A 360 20.69 -102.09 5.56
C LEU A 360 20.19 -102.44 6.97
N PHE A 361 19.48 -101.51 7.63
CA PHE A 361 18.89 -101.75 8.94
C PHE A 361 17.87 -102.88 8.92
N THR A 362 16.96 -102.92 7.94
CA THR A 362 16.01 -104.02 7.76
C THR A 362 16.73 -105.36 7.51
N CYS A 363 17.77 -105.37 6.66
CA CYS A 363 18.57 -106.58 6.41
C CYS A 363 19.30 -107.08 7.67
N LEU A 364 19.84 -106.18 8.48
CA LEU A 364 20.51 -106.51 9.74
C LEU A 364 19.52 -107.03 10.79
N GLN A 365 18.35 -106.40 10.92
CA GLN A 365 17.27 -106.89 11.78
C GLN A 365 16.84 -108.29 11.37
N PHE A 366 16.66 -108.53 10.07
CA PHE A 366 16.31 -109.85 9.54
C PHE A 366 17.39 -110.90 9.84
N ALA A 367 18.66 -110.58 9.61
CA ALA A 367 19.78 -111.47 9.88
C ALA A 367 19.90 -111.80 11.38
N HIS A 368 19.79 -110.80 12.25
CA HIS A 368 19.81 -110.97 13.70
C HIS A 368 18.62 -111.82 14.19
N ALA A 369 17.40 -111.49 13.75
CA ALA A 369 16.19 -112.25 14.09
C ALA A 369 16.32 -113.73 13.70
N LYS A 370 16.89 -114.02 12.52
CA LYS A 370 17.11 -115.40 12.05
C LYS A 370 18.21 -116.14 12.81
N LEU A 371 19.30 -115.47 13.19
CA LEU A 371 20.42 -116.08 13.91
C LEU A 371 20.10 -116.35 15.38
N PHE A 372 19.33 -115.46 16.02
CA PHE A 372 19.02 -115.54 17.45
C PHE A 372 17.57 -115.99 17.74
N ASN A 373 16.73 -116.24 16.72
CA ASN A 373 15.31 -116.57 16.83
C ASN A 373 14.49 -115.58 17.66
N THR A 374 14.88 -114.30 17.67
CA THR A 374 14.16 -113.21 18.36
C THR A 374 13.20 -112.53 17.39
N LYS A 375 12.06 -112.00 17.90
CA LYS A 375 11.18 -111.14 17.10
C LYS A 375 11.88 -109.80 16.81
N GLU A 376 11.63 -109.23 15.64
CA GLU A 376 12.13 -107.92 15.24
C GLU A 376 11.58 -106.82 16.17
N ASP A 377 12.45 -106.05 16.85
CA ASP A 377 12.06 -104.90 17.67
C ASP A 377 12.42 -103.57 16.96
N PRO A 378 11.46 -102.65 16.75
CA PRO A 378 11.74 -101.35 16.13
C PRO A 378 12.62 -100.42 17.00
N ARG A 379 12.91 -100.77 18.25
CA ARG A 379 13.82 -100.01 19.14
C ARG A 379 15.29 -100.42 19.03
N ASP A 380 15.61 -101.43 18.23
CA ASP A 380 16.99 -101.85 18.04
C ASP A 380 17.81 -100.79 17.30
N THR A 381 19.07 -100.62 17.69
CA THR A 381 20.01 -99.73 16.98
C THR A 381 20.87 -100.55 16.01
N PRO A 382 21.19 -100.05 14.80
CA PRO A 382 22.00 -100.80 13.83
C PRO A 382 23.33 -101.28 14.44
N SER A 383 23.97 -100.45 15.27
CA SER A 383 25.23 -100.76 15.95
C SER A 383 25.10 -101.91 16.95
N SER A 384 24.00 -101.99 17.71
CA SER A 384 23.81 -103.09 18.67
C SER A 384 23.57 -104.41 17.95
N LEU A 385 22.76 -104.39 16.88
CA LEU A 385 22.50 -105.57 16.04
C LEU A 385 23.78 -106.08 15.37
N MET A 386 24.56 -105.19 14.76
CA MET A 386 25.84 -105.55 14.14
C MET A 386 26.82 -106.12 15.17
N LEU A 387 26.97 -105.46 16.33
CA LEU A 387 27.89 -105.91 17.37
C LEU A 387 27.48 -107.28 17.93
N ASN A 388 26.19 -107.56 18.04
CA ASN A 388 25.70 -108.87 18.48
C ASN A 388 26.01 -109.96 17.45
N ILE A 389 25.77 -109.69 16.16
CA ILE A 389 26.14 -110.60 15.08
C ILE A 389 27.66 -110.83 15.07
N GLU A 390 28.43 -109.76 15.21
CA GLU A 390 29.89 -109.81 15.25
C GLU A 390 30.41 -110.59 16.46
N ARG A 391 29.84 -110.39 17.65
CA ARG A 391 30.16 -111.19 18.84
C ARG A 391 29.82 -112.66 18.65
N LEU A 392 28.70 -112.97 18.02
CA LEU A 392 28.34 -114.35 17.70
C LEU A 392 29.34 -114.95 16.70
N TYR A 393 29.72 -114.18 15.68
CA TYR A 393 30.73 -114.59 14.71
C TYR A 393 32.07 -114.87 15.40
N PHE A 394 32.56 -113.95 16.23
CA PHE A 394 33.79 -114.14 16.98
C PHE A 394 33.72 -115.32 17.94
N LYS A 395 32.58 -115.53 18.61
CA LYS A 395 32.37 -116.69 19.48
C LYS A 395 32.35 -118.00 18.70
N LEU A 396 31.78 -118.01 17.49
CA LEU A 396 31.85 -119.15 16.58
C LEU A 396 33.29 -119.40 16.10
N CYS A 397 34.05 -118.34 15.81
CA CYS A 397 35.47 -118.45 15.48
C CYS A 397 36.29 -118.99 16.65
N GLU A 398 36.04 -118.52 17.88
CA GLU A 398 36.65 -119.02 19.10
C GLU A 398 36.34 -120.51 19.30
N TYR A 399 35.09 -120.92 19.10
CA TYR A 399 34.72 -122.34 19.10
C TYR A 399 35.46 -123.14 18.02
N LEU A 400 35.65 -122.57 16.82
CA LEU A 400 36.43 -123.23 15.76
C LEU A 400 37.92 -123.34 16.09
N GLU A 401 38.48 -122.36 16.83
CA GLU A 401 39.88 -122.36 17.26
C GLU A 401 40.14 -123.29 18.48
N GLU A 402 39.16 -123.44 19.38
CA GLU A 402 39.22 -124.35 20.53
C GLU A 402 39.06 -125.83 20.14
N LEU A 403 38.61 -126.13 18.91
CA LEU A 403 38.48 -127.50 18.45
C LEU A 403 39.86 -128.16 18.30
N ASP A 404 40.10 -129.25 19.04
CA ASP A 404 41.33 -130.03 18.95
C ASP A 404 41.59 -130.45 17.50
N GLN A 405 42.72 -130.01 16.96
CA GLN A 405 43.12 -130.27 15.58
C GLN A 405 43.18 -131.77 15.26
N LYS A 406 43.35 -132.65 16.27
CA LYS A 406 43.24 -134.09 16.10
C LYS A 406 41.80 -134.55 15.87
N VAL A 407 40.84 -134.02 16.64
CA VAL A 407 39.41 -134.29 16.47
C VAL A 407 38.92 -133.72 15.14
N VAL A 408 39.36 -132.51 14.76
CA VAL A 408 39.05 -131.93 13.43
C VAL A 408 39.62 -132.81 12.32
N LYS A 409 40.89 -133.25 12.40
CA LYS A 409 41.46 -134.14 11.38
C LYS A 409 40.76 -135.49 11.30
N VAL A 410 40.29 -136.03 12.43
CA VAL A 410 39.50 -137.28 12.46
C VAL A 410 38.12 -137.05 11.86
N ALA A 411 37.43 -135.96 12.22
CA ALA A 411 36.12 -135.61 11.69
C ALA A 411 36.18 -135.25 10.20
N THR A 412 37.17 -134.48 9.75
CA THR A 412 37.37 -134.19 8.32
C THR A 412 37.72 -135.46 7.58
N LYS A 413 38.57 -136.35 8.14
CA LYS A 413 38.84 -137.65 7.54
C LYS A 413 37.58 -138.51 7.48
N GLN A 414 36.75 -138.53 8.51
CA GLN A 414 35.46 -139.22 8.50
C GLN A 414 34.49 -138.62 7.48
N ILE A 415 34.38 -137.30 7.37
CA ILE A 415 33.55 -136.62 6.36
C ILE A 415 34.10 -136.92 4.96
N PHE A 416 35.42 -136.86 4.74
CA PHE A 416 36.02 -137.21 3.46
C PHE A 416 35.85 -138.70 3.15
N ASP A 417 35.99 -139.60 4.12
CA ASP A 417 35.78 -141.03 3.95
C ASP A 417 34.30 -141.33 3.65
N GLU A 418 33.37 -140.63 4.31
CA GLU A 418 31.93 -140.70 4.08
C GLU A 418 31.55 -140.10 2.72
N ASP A 419 32.12 -138.95 2.34
CA ASP A 419 31.95 -138.34 1.01
C ASP A 419 32.53 -139.23 -0.08
N ILE A 420 33.69 -139.87 0.15
CA ILE A 420 34.25 -140.88 -0.76
C ILE A 420 33.32 -142.08 -0.84
N ARG A 421 32.71 -142.50 0.27
CA ARG A 421 31.74 -143.60 0.31
C ARG A 421 30.46 -143.25 -0.44
N VAL A 422 29.90 -142.07 -0.20
CA VAL A 422 28.72 -141.54 -0.89
C VAL A 422 29.03 -141.31 -2.37
N MET A 423 30.22 -140.83 -2.72
CA MET A 423 30.65 -140.64 -4.10
C MET A 423 30.87 -141.98 -4.81
N LYS A 424 31.42 -142.99 -4.13
CA LYS A 424 31.50 -144.37 -4.66
C LYS A 424 30.11 -144.97 -4.85
N GLN A 425 29.21 -144.84 -3.87
CA GLN A 425 27.81 -145.26 -3.98
C GLN A 425 27.10 -144.51 -5.10
N ALA A 426 27.35 -143.21 -5.28
CA ALA A 426 26.80 -142.42 -6.38
C ALA A 426 27.38 -142.87 -7.73
N CYS A 427 28.66 -143.23 -7.81
CA CYS A 427 29.28 -143.79 -9.01
C CYS A 427 28.78 -145.21 -9.33
N GLU A 428 28.60 -146.07 -8.33
CA GLU A 428 27.99 -147.40 -8.47
C GLU A 428 26.52 -147.28 -8.86
N ALA A 429 25.75 -146.42 -8.19
CA ALA A 429 24.38 -146.09 -8.58
C ALA A 429 24.33 -145.50 -9.98
N GLN A 430 25.28 -144.66 -10.39
CA GLN A 430 25.38 -144.16 -11.76
C GLN A 430 25.70 -145.28 -12.76
N ARG A 431 26.57 -146.24 -12.42
CA ARG A 431 26.84 -147.45 -13.23
C ARG A 431 25.62 -148.33 -13.34
N HIS A 432 24.97 -148.68 -12.24
CA HIS A 432 23.71 -149.42 -12.24
C HIS A 432 22.60 -148.69 -12.97
N LEU A 433 22.52 -147.36 -12.88
CA LEU A 433 21.54 -146.56 -13.62
C LEU A 433 21.89 -146.49 -15.11
N LYS A 434 23.17 -146.53 -15.49
CA LYS A 434 23.61 -146.71 -16.89
C LYS A 434 23.29 -148.12 -17.39
N GLU A 435 23.58 -149.16 -16.63
CA GLU A 435 23.26 -150.56 -16.94
C GLU A 435 21.74 -150.74 -17.05
N TYR A 436 20.96 -150.21 -16.11
CA TYR A 436 19.51 -150.18 -16.16
C TYR A 436 19.01 -149.38 -17.35
N LYS A 437 19.59 -148.22 -17.68
CA LYS A 437 19.23 -147.48 -18.90
C LYS A 437 19.59 -148.25 -20.17
N VAL A 438 20.69 -149.00 -20.20
CA VAL A 438 21.08 -149.88 -21.32
C VAL A 438 20.13 -151.07 -21.39
N LEU A 439 19.78 -151.68 -20.26
CA LEU A 439 18.84 -152.78 -20.16
C LEU A 439 17.45 -152.30 -20.60
N CYS A 440 16.92 -151.20 -20.05
CA CYS A 440 15.70 -150.56 -20.51
C CYS A 440 15.78 -150.20 -21.98
N LYS A 441 16.87 -149.61 -22.49
CA LYS A 441 17.03 -149.37 -23.94
C LYS A 441 17.00 -150.68 -24.72
N SER A 442 17.63 -151.74 -24.25
CA SER A 442 17.60 -153.06 -24.88
C SER A 442 16.21 -153.67 -24.83
N LEU A 443 15.50 -153.55 -23.71
CA LEU A 443 14.15 -154.03 -23.45
C LEU A 443 13.15 -153.28 -24.34
N TYR A 444 13.21 -151.95 -24.35
CA TYR A 444 12.47 -151.09 -25.28
C TYR A 444 12.85 -151.37 -26.73
N ARG A 445 14.11 -151.71 -27.05
CA ARG A 445 14.53 -152.12 -28.40
C ARG A 445 14.02 -153.52 -28.79
N SER A 446 13.78 -154.41 -27.83
CA SER A 446 13.06 -155.69 -28.05
C SER A 446 11.54 -155.53 -28.12
N PHE A 447 10.97 -154.45 -27.55
CA PHE A 447 9.58 -154.04 -27.75
C PHE A 447 9.38 -153.07 -28.92
N GLU A 448 10.45 -152.55 -29.51
CA GLU A 448 10.39 -151.86 -30.79
C GLU A 448 10.08 -152.92 -31.86
N PRO A 449 8.93 -152.84 -32.56
CA PRO A 449 8.69 -153.69 -33.71
C PRO A 449 9.85 -153.50 -34.68
N SER A 450 10.42 -154.62 -35.16
CA SER A 450 11.59 -154.65 -36.04
C SER A 450 11.47 -153.50 -37.04
N ARG A 451 12.39 -152.52 -36.93
CA ARG A 451 12.42 -151.40 -37.87
C ARG A 451 12.51 -152.02 -39.25
N ARG A 452 11.40 -151.96 -39.98
CA ARG A 452 11.26 -152.47 -41.33
C ARG A 452 12.48 -151.96 -42.07
N LYS A 453 13.40 -152.89 -42.33
CA LYS A 453 14.55 -152.62 -43.16
C LYS A 453 13.97 -152.11 -44.46
N THR A 454 14.25 -150.84 -44.71
CA THR A 454 14.60 -150.39 -46.05
C THR A 454 15.39 -151.52 -46.68
N ARG A 455 14.75 -152.15 -47.66
CA ARG A 455 15.14 -153.37 -48.32
C ARG A 455 16.58 -153.26 -48.80
N CYS A 456 17.47 -153.95 -48.09
CA CYS A 456 18.67 -154.62 -48.58
C CYS A 456 19.23 -155.40 -47.39
N PHE A 457 19.11 -156.73 -47.47
CA PHE A 457 19.78 -157.72 -46.62
C PHE A 457 19.67 -157.40 -45.12
N THR A 458 18.47 -157.45 -44.56
CA THR A 458 17.41 -158.46 -44.57
C THR A 458 16.19 -157.75 -44.02
#